data_AF-A0AA37UE07-F1
#
_entry.id   AF-A0AA37UE07-F1
#
_cell.length_a   1.000
_cell.length_b   1.000
_cell.length_c   1.000
_cell.angle_alpha   90.00
_cell.angle_beta   90.00
_cell.angle_gamma   90.00
#
_symmetry.space_group_name_H-M   'P 1'
#
loop_
_entity.id
_entity.type
_entity.pdbx_description
1 polymer ?
#
loop_
_entity_poly.entity_id
_entity_poly.type
_entity_poly.pdbx_seq_one_letter_code
_entity_poly.pdbx_strand_id
1 'polypeptide(L)'
;MEADRQMDHETYHTSKTEPGRKVRKVKDANAAQGIDTKRIHIRLLKDVEPPPMTLLLMADPSEKLVRGYIERGNCWVAEMGDETVGVYVLIETRPETVELVNVALREDLQGNGIGKRLVLHAVEAAREAGFRTIELGTGNSSIGQLALYQKCGFRIIGVDIDFFVRHYDHPIFENGIQCRDMIRLRRDL
;
A
#
# COMPACT_ATOMS: atom_id res chain seq x y z
N MET A 1 25.76 -31.28 44.26
CA MET A 1 24.33 -31.64 44.17
C MET A 1 23.95 -31.46 42.70
N GLU A 2 24.34 -32.33 41.78
CA GLU A 2 24.09 -33.78 41.70
C GLU A 2 22.61 -34.15 41.81
N ALA A 3 22.07 -34.60 40.68
CA ALA A 3 21.09 -35.69 40.46
C ALA A 3 20.03 -35.22 39.43
N ASP A 4 19.99 -35.65 38.17
CA ASP A 4 19.86 -36.99 37.54
C ASP A 4 18.39 -37.31 37.14
N ARG A 5 18.28 -37.73 35.87
CA ARG A 5 17.26 -38.43 35.06
C ARG A 5 15.82 -38.67 35.56
N GLN A 6 14.85 -38.52 34.63
CA GLN A 6 14.02 -39.59 34.00
C GLN A 6 12.95 -38.91 33.11
N MET A 7 12.94 -39.04 31.78
CA MET A 7 12.38 -40.13 30.94
C MET A 7 11.10 -40.77 31.49
N ASP A 8 9.98 -40.45 30.84
CA ASP A 8 8.74 -41.24 30.87
C ASP A 8 8.20 -41.46 29.44
N HIS A 9 7.47 -42.57 29.33
CA HIS A 9 7.38 -43.49 28.20
C HIS A 9 6.43 -43.12 27.04
N GLU A 10 6.79 -43.70 25.91
CA GLU A 10 6.03 -44.08 24.71
C GLU A 10 4.50 -44.29 24.85
N THR A 11 3.77 -43.84 23.83
CA THR A 11 2.69 -44.66 23.25
C THR A 11 2.80 -44.65 21.73
N TYR A 12 3.35 -45.73 21.17
CA TYR A 12 3.25 -46.05 19.75
C TYR A 12 1.85 -46.56 19.42
N HIS A 13 1.24 -46.03 18.36
CA HIS A 13 0.15 -46.69 17.65
C HIS A 13 0.57 -46.92 16.20
N THR A 14 1.02 -48.14 15.93
CA THR A 14 1.18 -48.66 14.57
C THR A 14 -0.11 -49.34 14.15
N SER A 15 -0.77 -48.83 13.11
CA SER A 15 -1.69 -49.64 12.30
C SER A 15 -1.09 -49.84 10.91
N LYS A 16 -0.78 -51.10 10.60
CA LYS A 16 -0.42 -51.58 9.26
C LYS A 16 -1.71 -51.80 8.47
N THR A 17 -1.87 -51.16 7.32
CA THR A 17 -2.75 -51.63 6.24
C THR A 17 -2.15 -51.31 4.86
N GLU A 18 -1.75 -52.40 4.19
CA GLU A 18 -1.73 -52.72 2.75
C GLU A 18 -1.19 -51.75 1.66
N PRO A 19 -0.31 -52.23 0.76
CA PRO A 19 0.17 -51.48 -0.39
C PRO A 19 -0.76 -51.66 -1.61
N GLY A 20 -1.13 -50.56 -2.27
CA GLY A 20 -1.64 -50.60 -3.64
C GLY A 20 -3.04 -50.06 -3.90
N ARG A 21 -3.26 -48.77 -3.59
CA ARG A 21 -4.27 -47.99 -4.31
C ARG A 21 -3.70 -46.62 -4.60
N LYS A 22 -3.43 -46.31 -5.88
CA LYS A 22 -3.09 -44.95 -6.31
C LYS A 22 -4.25 -44.04 -5.91
N VAL A 23 -4.09 -43.31 -4.81
CA VAL A 23 -4.95 -42.18 -4.48
C VAL A 23 -4.72 -41.18 -5.62
N ARG A 24 -5.68 -41.10 -6.54
CA ARG A 24 -5.75 -40.00 -7.49
C ARG A 24 -5.83 -38.75 -6.63
N LYS A 25 -4.76 -37.94 -6.60
CA LYS A 25 -4.84 -36.58 -6.09
C LYS A 25 -6.02 -35.94 -6.83
N VAL A 26 -7.11 -35.71 -6.10
CA VAL A 26 -8.14 -34.79 -6.55
C VAL A 26 -7.38 -33.48 -6.74
N LYS A 27 -7.28 -33.03 -7.99
CA LYS A 27 -6.77 -31.69 -8.26
C LYS A 27 -7.73 -30.76 -7.54
N ASP A 28 -7.26 -30.10 -6.49
CA ASP A 28 -7.96 -28.97 -5.92
C ASP A 28 -8.22 -27.99 -7.06
N ALA A 29 -9.48 -27.95 -7.48
CA ALA A 29 -9.99 -27.06 -8.49
C ALA A 29 -10.16 -25.68 -7.84
N ASN A 30 -9.03 -25.02 -7.58
CA ASN A 30 -8.97 -23.59 -7.36
C ASN A 30 -7.60 -23.10 -7.84
N ALA A 31 -7.39 -23.21 -9.15
CA ALA A 31 -6.45 -22.33 -9.81
C ALA A 31 -7.01 -20.91 -9.65
N ALA A 32 -6.36 -20.10 -8.82
CA ALA A 32 -6.60 -18.67 -8.72
C ALA A 32 -6.71 -18.11 -10.15
N GLN A 33 -7.90 -17.63 -10.51
CA GLN A 33 -8.05 -16.77 -11.67
C GLN A 33 -7.12 -15.58 -11.43
N GLY A 34 -5.99 -15.55 -12.13
CA GLY A 34 -5.03 -14.46 -12.00
C GLY A 34 -5.75 -13.13 -12.22
N ILE A 35 -5.59 -12.19 -11.29
CA ILE A 35 -6.17 -10.86 -11.41
C ILE A 35 -5.69 -10.25 -12.73
N ASP A 36 -6.60 -10.01 -13.67
CA ASP A 36 -6.29 -9.36 -14.94
C ASP A 36 -6.07 -7.87 -14.71
N THR A 37 -4.86 -7.54 -14.23
CA THR A 37 -4.47 -6.16 -13.92
C THR A 37 -4.60 -5.23 -15.13
N LYS A 38 -4.63 -5.74 -16.37
CA LYS A 38 -4.77 -4.91 -17.58
C LYS A 38 -6.11 -4.18 -17.66
N ARG A 39 -7.11 -4.59 -16.88
CA ARG A 39 -8.44 -3.93 -16.83
C ARG A 39 -8.49 -2.67 -15.98
N ILE A 40 -7.40 -2.30 -15.32
CA ILE A 40 -7.38 -1.10 -14.49
C ILE A 40 -7.26 0.14 -15.37
N HIS A 41 -8.31 0.96 -15.31
CA HIS A 41 -8.38 2.29 -15.92
C HIS A 41 -8.20 3.34 -14.83
N ILE A 42 -7.33 4.32 -15.06
CA ILE A 42 -7.09 5.42 -14.11
C ILE A 42 -7.62 6.70 -14.74
N ARG A 43 -8.43 7.46 -14.00
CA ARG A 43 -9.02 8.72 -14.47
C ARG A 43 -9.11 9.75 -13.35
N LEU A 44 -9.21 11.02 -13.74
CA LEU A 44 -9.55 12.07 -12.81
C LEU A 44 -10.99 11.87 -12.31
N LEU A 45 -11.20 12.05 -11.01
CA LEU A 45 -12.51 12.09 -10.37
C LEU A 45 -13.20 13.39 -10.76
N LYS A 46 -14.45 13.33 -11.21
CA LYS A 46 -15.21 14.53 -11.58
C LYS A 46 -15.75 15.21 -10.31
N ASP A 47 -15.91 16.52 -10.35
CA ASP A 47 -16.39 17.33 -9.22
C ASP A 47 -17.77 16.90 -8.67
N VAL A 48 -18.59 16.28 -9.51
CA VAL A 48 -19.93 15.78 -9.14
C VAL A 48 -19.89 14.42 -8.44
N GLU A 49 -18.76 13.71 -8.50
CA GLU A 49 -18.60 12.38 -7.92
C GLU A 49 -18.08 12.48 -6.49
N PRO A 50 -18.66 11.74 -5.53
CA PRO A 50 -18.14 11.72 -4.18
C PRO A 50 -16.74 11.07 -4.15
N PRO A 51 -15.77 11.62 -3.40
CA PRO A 51 -14.47 10.99 -3.21
C PRO A 51 -14.61 9.60 -2.56
N PRO A 52 -13.79 8.60 -2.95
CA PRO A 52 -13.85 7.25 -2.39
C PRO A 52 -13.24 7.22 -0.98
N MET A 53 -13.96 7.78 0.00
CA MET A 53 -13.46 8.00 1.37
C MET A 53 -12.95 6.72 2.03
N THR A 54 -13.56 5.57 1.76
CA THR A 54 -13.08 4.27 2.27
C THR A 54 -11.64 3.99 1.84
N LEU A 55 -11.26 4.25 0.59
CA LEU A 55 -9.89 4.03 0.13
C LEU A 55 -8.94 5.11 0.66
N LEU A 56 -9.37 6.37 0.65
CA LEU A 56 -8.56 7.49 1.13
C LEU A 56 -8.15 7.31 2.59
N LEU A 57 -9.09 6.85 3.43
CA LEU A 57 -8.89 6.59 4.86
C LEU A 57 -7.99 5.38 5.15
N MET A 58 -7.71 4.52 4.15
CA MET A 58 -6.71 3.46 4.30
C MET A 58 -5.28 4.02 4.35
N ALA A 59 -5.03 5.15 3.68
CA ALA A 59 -3.70 5.77 3.64
C ALA A 59 -3.52 6.90 4.66
N ASP A 60 -4.59 7.61 5.02
CA ASP A 60 -4.59 8.63 6.07
C ASP A 60 -5.84 8.48 6.95
N PRO A 61 -5.72 8.05 8.22
CA PRO A 61 -6.88 7.81 9.08
C PRO A 61 -7.58 9.11 9.52
N SER A 62 -7.02 10.29 9.25
CA SER A 62 -7.61 11.57 9.62
C SER A 62 -8.56 12.08 8.55
N GLU A 63 -9.86 11.84 8.72
CA GLU A 63 -10.90 12.35 7.80
C GLU A 63 -10.80 13.88 7.60
N LYS A 64 -10.44 14.62 8.65
CA LYS A 64 -10.26 16.08 8.58
C LYS A 64 -9.13 16.47 7.61
N LEU A 65 -7.98 15.80 7.70
CA LEU A 65 -6.86 16.06 6.78
C LEU A 65 -7.24 15.65 5.35
N VAL A 66 -7.90 14.49 5.22
CA VAL A 66 -8.37 13.94 3.94
C VAL A 66 -9.27 14.92 3.20
N ARG A 67 -10.30 15.45 3.88
CA ARG A 67 -11.18 16.46 3.29
C ARG A 67 -10.41 17.71 2.87
N GLY A 68 -9.49 18.18 3.72
CA GLY A 68 -8.72 19.38 3.47
C GLY A 68 -7.84 19.32 2.21
N TYR A 69 -7.17 18.20 1.93
CA TYR A 69 -6.35 18.09 0.72
C TYR A 69 -7.16 17.70 -0.52
N ILE A 70 -8.34 17.08 -0.39
CA ILE A 70 -9.23 16.80 -1.53
C ILE A 70 -9.80 18.10 -2.09
N GLU A 71 -10.22 19.03 -1.23
CA GLU A 71 -10.76 20.32 -1.65
C GLU A 71 -9.73 21.19 -2.41
N ARG A 72 -8.45 20.97 -2.14
CA ARG A 72 -7.33 21.74 -2.72
C ARG A 72 -6.62 21.02 -3.85
N GLY A 73 -6.95 19.75 -4.07
CA GLY A 73 -6.17 18.84 -4.89
C GLY A 73 -6.98 18.22 -6.01
N ASN A 74 -6.26 17.53 -6.89
CA ASN A 74 -6.87 16.71 -7.91
C ASN A 74 -6.87 15.26 -7.42
N CYS A 75 -8.02 14.59 -7.52
CA CYS A 75 -8.20 13.21 -7.10
C CYS A 75 -8.32 12.31 -8.32
N TRP A 76 -7.53 11.25 -8.39
CA TRP A 76 -7.63 10.22 -9.44
C TRP A 76 -8.09 8.91 -8.83
N VAL A 77 -8.97 8.24 -9.55
CA VAL A 77 -9.49 6.93 -9.19
C VAL A 77 -9.01 5.88 -10.18
N ALA A 78 -8.71 4.70 -9.65
CA ALA A 78 -8.40 3.51 -10.42
C ALA A 78 -9.59 2.56 -10.36
N GLU A 79 -10.11 2.20 -11.52
CA GLU A 79 -11.35 1.44 -11.68
C GLU A 79 -11.06 0.08 -12.32
N MET A 80 -11.73 -0.95 -11.84
CA MET A 80 -11.72 -2.29 -12.43
C MET A 80 -13.17 -2.72 -12.67
N GLY A 81 -13.64 -2.55 -13.90
CA GLY A 81 -15.08 -2.59 -14.18
C GLY A 81 -15.75 -1.35 -13.59
N ASP A 82 -16.87 -1.54 -12.88
CA ASP A 82 -17.62 -0.45 -12.24
C ASP A 82 -17.16 -0.15 -10.80
N GLU A 83 -16.12 -0.83 -10.32
CA GLU A 83 -15.61 -0.68 -8.96
C GLU A 83 -14.38 0.24 -8.91
N THR A 84 -14.40 1.24 -8.03
CA THR A 84 -13.20 1.98 -7.65
C THR A 84 -12.36 1.12 -6.70
N VAL A 85 -11.15 0.78 -7.13
CA VAL A 85 -10.24 -0.13 -6.41
C VAL A 85 -8.98 0.54 -5.90
N GLY A 86 -8.66 1.75 -6.39
CA GLY A 86 -7.54 2.54 -5.92
C GLY A 86 -7.78 4.02 -6.11
N VAL A 87 -6.98 4.83 -5.42
CA VAL A 87 -7.08 6.28 -5.45
C VAL A 87 -5.69 6.89 -5.27
N TYR A 88 -5.48 8.08 -5.84
CA TYR A 88 -4.42 8.95 -5.39
C TYR A 88 -4.82 10.42 -5.47
N VAL A 89 -4.18 11.27 -4.68
CA VAL A 89 -4.43 12.73 -4.66
C VAL A 89 -3.13 13.49 -4.85
N LEU A 90 -3.13 14.46 -5.78
CA LEU A 90 -2.06 15.42 -5.97
C LEU A 90 -2.49 16.81 -5.48
N ILE A 91 -1.63 17.49 -4.74
CA ILE A 91 -1.80 18.91 -4.39
C ILE A 91 -0.60 19.72 -4.87
N GLU A 92 -0.86 20.95 -5.30
CA GLU A 92 0.21 21.92 -5.52
C GLU A 92 0.74 22.42 -4.18
N THR A 93 2.07 22.54 -4.05
CA THR A 93 2.71 22.95 -2.78
C THR A 93 3.62 24.16 -2.94
N ARG A 94 4.70 24.02 -3.71
CA ARG A 94 5.69 25.07 -4.01
C ARG A 94 5.67 25.36 -5.50
N PRO A 95 6.24 26.49 -5.98
CA PRO A 95 6.37 26.74 -7.41
C PRO A 95 6.95 25.52 -8.14
N GLU A 96 6.32 25.14 -9.26
CA GLU A 96 6.70 24.02 -10.12
C GLU A 96 6.74 22.64 -9.40
N THR A 97 6.14 22.52 -8.20
CA THR A 97 6.16 21.31 -7.36
C THR A 97 4.75 20.85 -6.99
N VAL A 98 4.51 19.55 -7.17
CA VAL A 98 3.29 18.87 -6.74
C VAL A 98 3.63 17.79 -5.71
N GLU A 99 2.72 17.49 -4.79
CA GLU A 99 2.89 16.44 -3.79
C GLU A 99 1.81 15.37 -3.94
N LEU A 100 2.24 14.10 -3.98
CA LEU A 100 1.39 12.92 -3.83
C LEU A 100 1.11 12.71 -2.34
N VAL A 101 0.00 13.28 -1.88
CA VAL A 101 -0.39 13.31 -0.46
C VAL A 101 -1.22 12.11 -0.01
N ASN A 102 -1.82 11.38 -0.95
CA ASN A 102 -2.54 10.14 -0.65
C ASN A 102 -2.40 9.18 -1.82
N VAL A 103 -2.14 7.90 -1.54
CA VAL A 103 -2.23 6.81 -2.51
C VAL A 103 -2.68 5.55 -1.77
N ALA A 104 -3.76 4.94 -2.26
CA ALA A 104 -4.30 3.73 -1.68
C ALA A 104 -4.80 2.77 -2.74
N LEU A 105 -4.74 1.48 -2.42
CA LEU A 105 -5.24 0.38 -3.23
C LEU A 105 -5.89 -0.65 -2.31
N ARG A 106 -7.04 -1.18 -2.74
CA ARG A 106 -7.74 -2.26 -2.05
C ARG A 106 -6.79 -3.42 -1.73
N GLU A 107 -6.89 -3.94 -0.52
CA GLU A 107 -5.90 -4.87 0.06
C GLU A 107 -5.74 -6.16 -0.74
N ASP A 108 -6.83 -6.72 -1.24
CA ASP A 108 -6.87 -7.94 -2.08
C ASP A 108 -6.16 -7.78 -3.43
N LEU A 109 -5.87 -6.55 -3.86
CA LEU A 109 -5.16 -6.24 -5.10
C LEU A 109 -3.69 -5.87 -4.88
N GLN A 110 -3.24 -5.75 -3.64
CA GLN A 110 -1.84 -5.47 -3.33
C GLN A 110 -0.93 -6.63 -3.76
N GLY A 111 0.37 -6.35 -3.93
CA GLY A 111 1.33 -7.35 -4.40
C GLY A 111 1.29 -7.64 -5.91
N ASN A 112 0.29 -7.14 -6.65
CA ASN A 112 0.12 -7.38 -8.10
C ASN A 112 0.72 -6.26 -8.99
N GLY A 113 1.58 -5.40 -8.43
CA GLY A 113 2.22 -4.29 -9.17
C GLY A 113 1.32 -3.09 -9.49
N ILE A 114 0.06 -3.09 -9.02
CA ILE A 114 -0.90 -2.00 -9.28
C ILE A 114 -0.49 -0.71 -8.55
N GLY A 115 -0.02 -0.80 -7.30
CA GLY A 115 0.49 0.37 -6.57
C GLY A 115 1.62 1.09 -7.32
N LYS A 116 2.51 0.35 -7.99
CA LYS A 116 3.53 0.92 -8.88
C LYS A 116 2.89 1.68 -10.05
N ARG A 117 1.83 1.14 -10.64
CA ARG A 117 1.11 1.80 -11.74
C ARG A 117 0.45 3.10 -11.29
N LEU A 118 -0.14 3.15 -10.09
CA LEU A 118 -0.72 4.38 -9.53
C LEU A 118 0.34 5.47 -9.35
N VAL A 119 1.47 5.12 -8.72
CA VAL A 119 2.57 6.07 -8.49
C VAL A 119 3.15 6.58 -9.81
N LEU A 120 3.36 5.70 -10.81
CA LEU A 120 3.86 6.12 -12.11
C LEU A 120 2.84 6.95 -12.88
N HIS A 121 1.54 6.65 -12.77
CA HIS A 121 0.49 7.49 -13.35
C HIS A 121 0.47 8.89 -12.72
N ALA A 122 0.64 8.99 -11.40
CA ALA A 122 0.75 10.28 -10.71
C ALA A 122 1.94 11.10 -11.20
N VAL A 123 3.09 10.46 -11.49
CA VAL A 123 4.27 11.09 -12.09
C VAL A 123 3.95 11.63 -13.49
N GLU A 124 3.30 10.83 -14.35
CA GLU A 124 2.95 11.28 -15.71
C GLU A 124 1.91 12.42 -15.67
N ALA A 125 0.87 12.31 -14.84
CA ALA A 125 -0.11 13.37 -14.65
C ALA A 125 0.55 14.69 -14.18
N ALA A 126 1.54 14.61 -13.28
CA ALA A 126 2.31 15.77 -12.86
C ALA A 126 3.14 16.37 -14.00
N ARG A 127 3.79 15.54 -14.82
CA ARG A 127 4.57 16.00 -15.98
C ARG A 127 3.68 16.67 -17.03
N GLU A 128 2.53 16.07 -17.34
CA GLU A 128 1.55 16.60 -18.30
C GLU A 128 0.96 17.93 -17.84
N ALA A 129 0.78 18.12 -16.53
CA ALA A 129 0.37 19.38 -15.93
C ALA A 129 1.48 20.45 -15.89
N GLY A 130 2.70 20.13 -16.31
CA GLY A 130 3.81 21.07 -16.40
C GLY A 130 4.63 21.26 -15.11
N PHE A 131 4.44 20.40 -14.10
CA PHE A 131 5.30 20.41 -12.92
C PHE A 131 6.71 19.90 -13.25
N ARG A 132 7.69 20.37 -12.50
CA ARG A 132 9.10 19.98 -12.63
C ARG A 132 9.56 19.06 -11.52
N THR A 133 8.78 18.96 -10.46
CA THR A 133 9.09 18.16 -9.29
C THR A 133 7.82 17.54 -8.72
N ILE A 134 7.90 16.26 -8.38
CA ILE A 134 6.91 15.57 -7.56
C ILE A 134 7.53 15.11 -6.24
N GLU A 135 6.86 15.39 -5.14
CA GLU A 135 7.24 14.97 -3.81
C GLU A 135 6.21 14.00 -3.22
N LEU A 136 6.63 13.25 -2.19
CA LEU A 136 5.73 12.48 -1.33
C LEU A 136 6.35 12.30 0.06
N GLY A 137 5.51 11.99 1.04
CA GLY A 137 5.89 11.59 2.38
C GLY A 137 5.34 10.22 2.73
N THR A 138 6.10 9.42 3.48
CA THR A 138 5.62 8.15 4.05
C THR A 138 6.19 7.93 5.44
N GLY A 139 5.53 7.09 6.24
CA GLY A 139 6.01 6.68 7.56
C GLY A 139 7.38 5.99 7.51
N ASN A 140 8.21 6.21 8.52
CA ASN A 140 9.49 5.50 8.70
C ASN A 140 9.33 3.98 8.81
N SER A 141 8.17 3.49 9.26
CA SER A 141 7.85 2.07 9.38
C SER A 141 7.37 1.43 8.06
N SER A 142 7.04 2.24 7.04
CA SER A 142 6.44 1.79 5.78
C SER A 142 7.48 1.31 4.77
N ILE A 143 8.20 0.25 5.15
CA ILE A 143 9.35 -0.30 4.42
C ILE A 143 8.97 -0.69 2.97
N GLY A 144 7.80 -1.30 2.78
CA GLY A 144 7.32 -1.68 1.45
C GLY A 144 7.10 -0.47 0.53
N GLN A 145 6.57 0.61 1.10
CA GLN A 145 6.34 1.87 0.39
C GLN A 145 7.66 2.56 0.04
N LEU A 146 8.61 2.62 0.98
CA LEU A 146 9.95 3.15 0.72
C LEU A 146 10.65 2.42 -0.43
N ALA A 147 10.54 1.09 -0.48
CA ALA A 147 11.07 0.30 -1.58
C ALA A 147 10.34 0.57 -2.91
N LEU A 148 9.00 0.70 -2.87
CA LEU A 148 8.18 1.01 -4.04
C LEU A 148 8.52 2.38 -4.63
N TYR A 149 8.52 3.44 -3.83
CA TYR A 149 8.76 4.80 -4.31
C TYR A 149 10.16 4.96 -4.91
N GLN A 150 11.17 4.34 -4.30
CA GLN A 150 12.53 4.33 -4.87
C GLN A 150 12.59 3.57 -6.22
N LYS A 151 11.88 2.45 -6.36
CA LYS A 151 11.73 1.74 -7.66
C LYS A 151 10.97 2.57 -8.71
N CYS A 152 10.18 3.55 -8.28
CA CYS A 152 9.53 4.54 -9.14
C CYS A 152 10.40 5.78 -9.41
N GLY A 153 11.66 5.79 -8.98
CA GLY A 153 12.61 6.87 -9.26
C GLY A 153 12.62 8.02 -8.23
N PHE A 154 11.91 7.88 -7.11
CA PHE A 154 11.99 8.85 -6.02
C PHE A 154 13.27 8.66 -5.20
N ARG A 155 13.83 9.76 -4.70
CA ARG A 155 14.99 9.78 -3.82
C ARG A 155 14.58 10.33 -2.46
N ILE A 156 15.06 9.72 -1.38
CA ILE A 156 14.90 10.26 -0.03
C ILE A 156 15.71 11.57 0.08
N ILE A 157 15.06 12.63 0.56
CA ILE A 157 15.65 13.97 0.68
C ILE A 157 15.65 14.51 2.11
N GLY A 158 14.93 13.87 3.03
CA GLY A 158 14.89 14.32 4.42
C GLY A 158 13.95 13.51 5.29
N VAL A 159 13.92 13.88 6.56
CA VAL A 159 13.04 13.31 7.58
C VAL A 159 12.39 14.45 8.34
N ASP A 160 11.07 14.44 8.42
CA ASP A 160 10.33 15.25 9.37
C ASP A 160 10.13 14.43 10.65
N ILE A 161 10.97 14.72 11.64
CA ILE A 161 11.03 14.03 12.92
C ILE A 161 9.73 14.25 13.68
N ASP A 162 9.17 13.20 14.28
CA ASP A 162 7.94 13.22 15.10
C ASP A 162 6.68 13.68 14.36
N PHE A 163 6.68 13.67 13.02
CA PHE A 163 5.52 14.09 12.22
C PHE A 163 4.23 13.37 12.66
N PHE A 164 4.24 12.04 12.78
CA PHE A 164 3.03 11.28 13.11
C PHE A 164 2.61 11.46 14.57
N VAL A 165 3.56 11.69 15.47
CA VAL A 165 3.26 11.98 16.89
C VAL A 165 2.56 13.33 17.06
N ARG A 166 2.90 14.31 16.22
CA ARG A 166 2.27 15.64 16.27
C ARG A 166 0.90 15.71 15.60
N HIS A 167 0.61 14.82 14.66
CA HIS A 167 -0.59 14.91 13.81
C HIS A 167 -1.68 13.88 14.13
N TYR A 168 -1.38 12.84 14.92
CA TYR A 168 -2.32 11.78 15.27
C TYR A 168 -2.36 11.54 16.79
N ASP A 169 -3.57 11.35 17.32
CA ASP A 169 -3.81 11.24 18.77
C ASP A 169 -3.34 9.90 19.37
N HIS A 170 -3.03 8.92 18.52
CA HIS A 170 -2.63 7.57 18.92
C HIS A 170 -1.40 7.10 18.15
N PRO A 171 -0.52 6.31 18.78
CA PRO A 171 0.67 5.80 18.10
C PRO A 171 0.29 4.77 17.03
N ILE A 172 0.90 4.91 15.86
CA ILE A 172 0.70 4.02 14.72
C ILE A 172 1.85 3.02 14.67
N PHE A 173 1.56 1.73 14.44
CA PHE A 173 2.56 0.67 14.34
C PHE A 173 2.37 -0.12 13.05
N GLU A 174 3.49 -0.41 12.38
CA GLU A 174 3.54 -1.24 11.18
C GLU A 174 4.75 -2.16 11.28
N ASN A 175 4.58 -3.47 11.05
CA ASN A 175 5.67 -4.46 11.14
C ASN A 175 6.41 -4.45 12.49
N GLY A 176 5.74 -4.10 13.59
CA GLY A 176 6.33 -3.96 14.91
C GLY A 176 7.20 -2.72 15.12
N ILE A 177 7.23 -1.80 14.14
CA ILE A 177 7.97 -0.53 14.19
C ILE A 177 6.95 0.59 14.42
N GLN A 178 7.23 1.49 15.36
CA GLN A 178 6.41 2.69 15.53
C GLN A 178 6.61 3.63 14.34
N CYS A 179 5.50 4.01 13.70
CA CYS A 179 5.45 5.10 12.73
C CYS A 179 5.46 6.42 13.51
N ARG A 180 6.61 7.08 13.52
CA ARG A 180 6.89 8.30 14.29
C ARG A 180 7.28 9.46 13.37
N ASP A 181 8.17 9.18 12.44
CA ASP A 181 8.83 10.16 11.57
C ASP A 181 8.31 10.01 10.14
N MET A 182 8.18 11.13 9.42
CA MET A 182 7.86 11.10 7.99
C MET A 182 9.13 11.19 7.16
N ILE A 183 9.36 10.18 6.33
CA ILE A 183 10.43 10.17 5.33
C ILE A 183 9.94 10.94 4.11
N ARG A 184 10.67 11.99 3.73
CA ARG A 184 10.36 12.82 2.55
C ARG A 184 11.13 12.32 1.34
N LEU A 185 10.43 12.14 0.24
CA LEU A 185 10.99 11.72 -1.03
C LEU A 185 10.63 12.68 -2.16
N ARG A 186 11.52 12.80 -3.14
CA ARG A 186 11.38 13.68 -4.30
C ARG A 186 11.81 12.98 -5.58
N ARG A 187 11.15 13.32 -6.69
CA ARG A 187 11.57 13.00 -8.05
C ARG A 187 11.45 14.25 -8.94
N ASP A 188 12.50 14.52 -9.71
CA ASP A 188 12.46 15.52 -10.78
C ASP A 188 11.76 14.92 -12.02
N LEU A 189 10.94 15.73 -12.70
CA LEU A 189 10.03 15.30 -13.76
C LEU A 189 10.56 15.52 -15.18
#